data_AF-A0A662UPZ1-F1
#
_entry.id   AF-A0A662UPZ1-F1
#
_cell.length_a   1.000
_cell.length_b   1.000
_cell.length_c   1.000
_cell.angle_alpha   90.00
_cell.angle_beta   90.00
_cell.angle_gamma   90.00
#
_symmetry.space_group_name_H-M   'P 1'
#
loop_
_entity.id
_entity.type
_entity.pdbx_description
1 polymer ?
#
loop_
_entity_poly.entity_id
_entity_poly.type
_entity_poly.pdbx_seq_one_letter_code
_entity_poly.pdbx_strand_id
1 'polypeptide(L)' 'MGSGDSLRLVTVKMPEVYLEGIDELVKLGRYSSRSEVIRTAIRDLLKRELWMSESELSYDIGSIPVSQGRVGVKRIRLI' A
#
# COMPACT_ATOMS: atom_id res chain seq x y z
N MET A 1 -17.05 6.87 -15.40
CA MET A 1 -16.53 8.18 -15.88
C MET A 1 -15.55 8.66 -14.82
N GLY A 2 -14.28 8.85 -15.18
CA GLY A 2 -13.14 8.85 -14.27
C GLY A 2 -13.18 9.92 -13.17
N SER A 3 -13.08 9.47 -11.92
CA SER A 3 -12.67 10.30 -10.80
C SER A 3 -11.18 10.54 -10.95
N GLY A 4 -10.79 11.72 -11.43
CA GLY A 4 -9.40 12.08 -11.66
C GLY A 4 -8.58 11.96 -10.38
N ASP A 5 -7.42 11.32 -10.49
CA ASP A 5 -6.39 11.31 -9.46
C ASP A 5 -5.94 12.76 -9.19
N SER A 6 -6.63 13.44 -8.27
CA SER A 6 -6.26 14.81 -7.88
C SER A 6 -4.98 14.75 -7.05
N LEU A 7 -3.90 15.33 -7.57
CA LEU A 7 -2.67 15.49 -6.79
C LEU A 7 -2.93 16.43 -5.61
N ARG A 8 -2.54 15.99 -4.41
CA ARG A 8 -2.64 16.76 -3.16
C ARG A 8 -1.25 17.08 -2.65
N LEU A 9 -1.01 18.33 -2.26
CA LEU A 9 0.23 18.73 -1.61
C LEU A 9 0.20 18.25 -0.15
N VAL A 10 1.25 17.54 0.27
CA VAL A 10 1.41 17.05 1.63
C VAL A 10 2.78 17.50 2.13
N THR A 11 2.80 18.12 3.31
CA THR A 11 4.04 18.53 4.00
C THR A 11 4.29 17.60 5.17
N VAL A 12 5.46 16.97 5.21
CA VAL A 12 5.88 16.07 6.28
C VAL A 12 7.22 16.53 6.84
N LYS A 13 7.43 16.34 8.15
CA LYS A 13 8.73 16.53 8.78
C LYS A 13 9.50 15.21 8.74
N MET A 14 10.74 15.23 8.25
CA MET A 14 11.60 14.05 8.23
C MET A 14 13.01 14.38 8.75
N PRO A 15 13.70 13.39 9.34
CA PRO A 15 15.14 13.48 9.60
C PRO A 15 15.94 13.80 8.35
N GLU A 16 17.01 14.57 8.52
CA GLU A 16 17.90 15.03 7.43
C GLU A 16 18.57 13.87 6.70
N VAL A 17 18.97 12.82 7.43
CA VAL A 17 19.59 11.61 6.88
C VAL A 17 18.72 10.94 5.81
N TYR A 18 17.39 10.96 5.97
CA TYR A 18 16.49 10.39 4.95
C TYR A 18 16.37 11.30 3.73
N LEU A 19 16.44 12.62 3.90
CA LEU A 19 16.45 13.56 2.78
C LEU A 19 17.72 13.40 1.96
N GLU A 20 18.88 13.24 2.61
CA GLU A 20 20.16 12.98 1.95
C GLU A 20 20.12 11.71 1.09
N GLY A 21 19.63 10.59 1.66
CA GLY A 21 19.49 9.34 0.91
C GLY A 21 18.55 9.46 -0.29
N ILE A 22 17.46 10.22 -0.16
CA ILE A 22 16.55 10.51 -1.30
C ILE A 22 17.27 11.36 -2.35
N ASP A 23 18.04 12.38 -1.94
CA ASP A 23 18.78 13.24 -2.86
C ASP A 23 19.86 12.48 -3.63
N GLU A 24 20.53 11.51 -3.01
CA GLU A 24 21.45 10.61 -3.70
C GLU A 24 20.75 9.79 -4.78
N LEU A 25 19.57 9.23 -4.49
CA LEU A 25 18.78 8.47 -5.48
C LEU A 25 18.40 9.33 -6.69
N VAL A 26 18.11 10.61 -6.47
CA VAL A 26 17.83 11.56 -7.56
C VAL A 26 19.11 11.93 -8.31
N LYS A 27 20.23 12.18 -7.61
CA LYS A 27 21.55 12.46 -8.23
C LYS A 27 22.04 11.33 -9.12
N LEU A 28 21.76 10.08 -8.74
CA LEU A 28 22.08 8.89 -9.54
C LEU A 28 21.19 8.75 -10.79
N GLY A 29 20.24 9.66 -11.01
CA GLY A 29 19.34 9.65 -12.18
C GLY A 29 18.29 8.54 -12.15
N ARG A 30 18.11 7.87 -11.01
CA ARG A 30 17.13 6.77 -10.86
C ARG A 30 15.69 7.27 -10.77
N TYR A 31 15.51 8.50 -10.31
CA TYR A 31 14.21 9.15 -10.16
C TYR A 31 14.30 10.61 -10.60
N SER A 32 13.21 11.16 -11.14
CA SER A 32 13.20 12.53 -11.68
C SER A 32 13.08 13.59 -10.58
N SER A 33 12.58 13.22 -9.40
CA SER A 33 12.41 14.15 -8.27
C SER A 33 12.27 13.42 -6.93
N ARG A 34 12.54 14.13 -5.82
CA ARG A 34 12.28 13.65 -4.46
C ARG A 34 10.84 13.17 -4.28
N SER A 35 9.88 13.91 -4.84
CA SER A 35 8.46 13.56 -4.79
C SER A 35 8.14 12.25 -5.51
N GLU A 36 8.88 11.91 -6.57
CA GLU A 36 8.72 10.63 -7.27
C GLU A 36 9.25 9.45 -6.45
N VAL A 37 10.40 9.62 -5.80
CA VAL A 37 10.96 8.63 -4.86
C VAL A 37 9.94 8.34 -3.75
N ILE A 38 9.43 9.39 -3.09
CA ILE A 38 8.48 9.28 -1.99
C ILE A 38 7.19 8.59 -2.45
N ARG A 39 6.63 8.99 -3.60
CA ARG A 39 5.42 8.34 -4.14
C ARG A 39 5.65 6.87 -4.46
N THR A 40 6.82 6.52 -4.98
CA THR A 40 7.16 5.13 -5.32
C THR A 40 7.30 4.28 -4.05
N ALA A 41 8.00 4.79 -3.04
CA ALA A 41 8.13 4.13 -1.74
C ALA A 41 6.77 3.91 -1.07
N ILE A 42 5.90 4.94 -1.05
CA ILE A 42 4.53 4.82 -0.51
C ILE A 42 3.72 3.80 -1.32
N ARG A 43 3.81 3.82 -2.65
CA ARG A 43 3.10 2.85 -3.49
C ARG A 43 3.54 1.42 -3.18
N ASP A 44 4.84 1.17 -3.13
CA ASP A 44 5.38 -0.16 -2.86
C ASP A 44 4.99 -0.65 -1.46
N LEU A 45 5.07 0.24 -0.46
CA LEU A 45 4.59 -0.02 0.89
C LEU A 45 3.10 -0.40 0.90
N LEU A 46 2.25 0.40 0.26
CA LEU A 46 0.81 0.15 0.21
C LEU A 46 0.49 -1.16 -0.52
N LYS A 47 1.18 -1.47 -1.62
CA LYS A 47 0.99 -2.74 -2.33
C LYS A 47 1.35 -3.93 -1.44
N ARG A 48 2.45 -3.85 -0.70
CA ARG A 48 2.91 -4.92 0.19
C ARG A 48 1.94 -5.11 1.35
N GLU A 49 1.58 -4.05 2.05
CA GLU A 49 0.71 -4.15 3.24
C GLU A 49 -0.75 -4.44 2.90
N LEU A 50 -1.33 -3.81 1.88
CA LEU A 50 -2.74 -4.02 1.53
C LEU A 50 -2.98 -5.26 0.67
N TRP A 51 -2.11 -5.56 -0.31
CA TRP A 51 -2.35 -6.70 -1.22
C TRP A 51 -1.81 -8.04 -0.70
N MET A 52 -0.85 -8.05 0.23
CA MET A 52 -0.48 -9.30 0.93
C MET A 52 -1.52 -9.69 2.00
N SER A 53 -2.41 -8.77 2.41
CA SER A 53 -3.56 -9.12 3.26
C SER A 53 -4.68 -9.83 2.48
N GLU A 54 -4.69 -9.76 1.14
CA GLU A 54 -5.76 -10.36 0.31
C GLU A 54 -5.34 -11.72 -0.28
N SER A 55 -4.05 -12.06 -0.17
CA SER A 55 -3.49 -13.36 -0.58
C SER A 55 -3.64 -14.49 0.45
N GLU A 56 -4.60 -14.40 1.38
CA GLU A 56 -5.16 -15.60 2.04
C GLU A 56 -6.56 -16.01 1.54
N LEU A 57 -7.21 -15.25 0.64
CA LEU A 57 -8.59 -15.60 0.22
C LEU A 57 -8.93 -15.32 -1.24
N SER A 58 -8.05 -15.71 -2.17
CA SER A 58 -8.51 -16.02 -3.54
C SER A 58 -7.64 -17.12 -4.15
N TYR A 59 -7.71 -18.30 -3.54
CA TYR A 59 -7.59 -19.53 -4.32
C TYR A 59 -8.94 -19.75 -5.01
N ASP A 60 -8.90 -19.66 -6.34
CA ASP A 60 -9.94 -20.02 -7.30
C ASP A 60 -11.32 -19.37 -7.13
N ILE A 61 -11.51 -18.19 -7.74
CA ILE A 61 -12.82 -17.81 -8.29
C ILE A 61 -12.83 -18.18 -9.79
N GLY A 62 -12.61 -19.46 -10.06
CA GLY A 62 -12.77 -20.09 -11.36
C GLY A 62 -14.06 -20.91 -11.44
N SER A 63 -14.55 -21.54 -10.36
CA SER A 63 -15.75 -22.38 -10.45
C SER A 63 -16.41 -22.78 -9.10
N ILE A 64 -17.03 -21.90 -8.30
CA ILE A 64 -17.97 -22.39 -7.25
C ILE A 64 -19.12 -21.38 -6.96
N PRO A 65 -20.40 -21.81 -6.97
CA PRO A 65 -21.57 -20.95 -6.79
C PRO A 65 -21.72 -20.44 -5.36
N VAL A 66 -22.08 -19.17 -5.22
CA VAL A 66 -22.42 -18.52 -3.95
C VAL A 66 -23.77 -19.05 -3.48
N SER A 67 -23.77 -19.96 -2.50
CA SER A 67 -24.94 -20.30 -1.70
C SER A 67 -24.60 -20.15 -0.22
N GLN A 68 -25.25 -19.16 0.39
CA GLN A 68 -25.49 -18.86 1.81
C GLN A 68 -24.85 -19.76 2.87
N GLY A 69 -24.29 -19.14 3.91
CA GLY A 69 -24.19 -19.83 5.20
C GLY A 69 -23.33 -19.15 6.25
N ARG A 70 -23.99 -18.54 7.25
CA ARG A 70 -23.48 -18.05 8.52
C ARG A 70 -22.36 -18.90 9.14
N VAL A 71 -21.33 -18.26 9.70
CA VAL A 71 -20.55 -18.69 10.89
C VAL A 71 -19.74 -17.45 11.33
N GLY A 72 -19.89 -16.85 12.51
CA GLY A 72 -19.89 -17.44 13.84
C GLY A 72 -18.59 -17.03 14.55
N VAL A 73 -18.39 -15.74 14.83
CA VAL A 73 -17.22 -15.26 15.58
C VAL A 73 -17.27 -15.76 17.03
N LYS A 74 -16.48 -16.80 17.31
CA LYS A 74 -16.40 -17.42 18.63
C LYS A 74 -15.54 -16.54 19.55
N ARG A 75 -16.21 -15.97 20.54
CA ARG A 75 -15.68 -15.16 21.64
C ARG A 75 -14.59 -15.92 22.41
N ILE A 76 -13.34 -15.50 22.32
CA ILE A 76 -12.29 -15.90 23.26
C ILE A 76 -12.48 -15.07 24.53
N ARG A 77 -12.75 -15.76 25.64
CA ARG A 77 -12.73 -15.20 26.98
C ARG A 77 -11.29 -15.20 27.47
N LEU A 78 -10.80 -14.04 27.89
CA LEU A 78 -9.60 -13.92 28.70
C LEU A 78 -10.05 -13.73 30.15
N ILE A 79 -9.33 -14.41 31.07
CA ILE A 79 -9.45 -14.53 32.54
C ILE A 79 -10.67 -15.28 33.12
#